data_AF-A0A7C2ILG0-F1
#
_entry.id   AF-A0A7C2ILG0-F1
#
_cell.length_a   1.000
_cell.length_b   1.000
_cell.length_c   1.000
_cell.angle_alpha   90.00
_cell.angle_beta   90.00
_cell.angle_gamma   90.00
#
_symmetry.space_group_name_H-M   'P 1'
#
loop_
_entity.id
_entity.type
_entity.pdbx_description
1 polymer ?
#
loop_
_entity_poly.entity_id
_entity_poly.type
_entity_poly.pdbx_seq_one_letter_code
_entity_poly.pdbx_strand_id
1 'polypeptide(L)'
;MRNDDRRRGFSLIELLIVIAIILIIAAIAVPKLDKARMHTQEMAAIQQIRTIHTAQTQYYSQFGRYAKTLEELGPPASGAPGPAAADLIPGDL
;
A
#
# COMPACT_ATOMS: atom_id res chain seq x y z
N MET A 1 19.16 -38.56 46.17
CA MET A 1 18.22 -37.43 46.00
C MET A 1 17.65 -37.57 44.59
N ARG A 2 16.49 -38.22 44.45
CA ARG A 2 15.90 -38.55 43.13
C ARG A 2 15.13 -37.34 42.62
N ASN A 3 15.60 -36.75 41.53
CA ASN A 3 14.90 -35.73 40.76
C ASN A 3 13.89 -36.42 39.84
N ASP A 4 12.61 -36.33 40.16
CA ASP A 4 11.55 -36.71 39.23
C ASP A 4 11.14 -35.50 38.39
N ASP A 5 11.82 -35.33 37.25
CA ASP A 5 11.38 -34.43 36.18
C ASP A 5 10.07 -34.98 35.58
N ARG A 6 8.94 -34.62 36.19
CA ARG A 6 7.61 -34.91 35.65
C ARG A 6 7.45 -34.19 34.31
N ARG A 7 7.76 -34.89 33.22
CA ARG A 7 7.38 -34.49 31.86
C ARG A 7 5.85 -34.38 31.81
N ARG A 8 5.33 -33.16 31.98
CA ARG A 8 3.92 -32.83 31.75
C ARG A 8 3.70 -32.77 30.24
N GLY A 9 3.08 -33.80 29.68
CA GLY A 9 2.60 -33.79 28.29
C GLY A 9 1.32 -32.96 28.15
N PHE A 10 1.15 -32.33 26.99
CA PHE A 10 -0.06 -31.58 26.62
C PHE A 10 -1.24 -32.53 26.38
N SER A 11 -2.44 -32.17 26.81
CA SER A 11 -3.64 -32.96 26.53
C SER A 11 -4.16 -32.69 25.12
N LEU A 12 -4.73 -33.71 24.47
CA LEU A 12 -5.39 -33.55 23.18
C LEU A 12 -6.54 -32.53 23.24
N ILE A 13 -7.28 -32.49 24.36
CA ILE A 13 -8.38 -31.53 24.52
C ILE A 13 -7.86 -30.08 24.62
N GLU A 14 -6.70 -29.87 25.24
CA GLU A 14 -6.07 -28.55 25.32
C GLU A 14 -5.68 -28.07 23.92
N LEU A 15 -5.13 -28.96 23.09
CA LEU A 15 -4.76 -28.61 21.72
C LEU A 15 -6.00 -28.31 20.86
N LEU A 16 -7.07 -29.07 21.03
CA LEU A 16 -8.32 -28.87 20.29
C LEU A 16 -8.97 -27.53 20.60
N ILE A 17 -9.00 -27.10 21.87
CA ILE A 17 -9.55 -25.80 22.25
C ILE A 17 -8.70 -24.66 21.66
N VAL A 18 -7.38 -24.79 21.67
CA VAL A 18 -6.47 -23.78 21.09
C VAL A 18 -6.73 -23.63 19.59
N ILE A 19 -6.80 -24.74 18.85
CA ILE A 19 -7.07 -24.69 17.41
C ILE A 19 -8.48 -24.12 17.15
N ALA A 20 -9.47 -24.48 17.95
CA ALA A 20 -10.83 -23.95 17.82
C ALA A 20 -10.85 -22.42 17.95
N ILE A 21 -10.15 -21.85 18.94
CA ILE A 21 -10.06 -20.39 19.12
C ILE A 21 -9.32 -19.73 17.95
N ILE A 22 -8.21 -20.31 17.48
CA ILE A 22 -7.45 -19.79 16.33
C ILE A 22 -8.34 -19.76 15.08
N LEU A 23 -9.14 -20.80 14.83
CA LEU A 23 -10.04 -20.88 13.68
C LEU A 23 -11.17 -19.85 13.74
N ILE A 24 -11.72 -19.58 14.93
CA ILE A 24 -12.73 -18.52 15.13
C ILE A 24 -12.16 -17.15 14.77
N ILE A 25 -10.94 -16.85 15.24
CA ILE A 25 -10.26 -15.58 14.93
C ILE A 25 -9.94 -15.50 13.43
N ALA A 26 -9.40 -16.56 12.85
CA ALA A 26 -9.03 -16.62 11.44
C ALA A 26 -10.23 -16.42 10.50
N ALA A 27 -11.38 -17.02 10.83
CA ALA A 27 -12.62 -16.86 10.06
C ALA A 27 -13.09 -15.40 9.98
N ILE A 28 -12.86 -14.59 11.01
CA ILE A 28 -13.21 -13.16 11.04
C ILE A 28 -12.09 -12.32 10.38
N ALA A 29 -10.83 -12.68 10.56
CA ALA A 29 -9.68 -11.90 10.13
C ALA A 29 -9.44 -11.97 8.61
N VAL A 30 -9.52 -13.16 8.01
CA VAL A 30 -9.25 -13.38 6.58
C VAL A 30 -10.13 -12.51 5.66
N PRO A 31 -11.47 -12.50 5.76
CA PRO A 31 -12.30 -11.69 4.87
C PRO A 31 -12.10 -10.18 5.06
N LYS A 32 -11.68 -9.75 6.27
CA LYS A 32 -11.35 -8.34 6.54
C LYS A 32 -10.07 -7.92 5.84
N LEU A 33 -9.09 -8.82 5.70
CA LEU A 33 -7.83 -8.54 5.03
C LEU A 33 -8.00 -8.26 3.54
N ASP A 34 -8.85 -9.02 2.84
CA ASP A 34 -9.07 -8.81 1.40
C ASP A 34 -9.75 -7.47 1.11
N LYS A 35 -10.77 -7.11 1.91
CA LYS A 35 -11.42 -5.79 1.83
C LYS A 35 -10.45 -4.66 2.15
N ALA A 36 -9.60 -4.84 3.16
CA ALA A 36 -8.59 -3.85 3.54
C ALA A 36 -7.57 -3.63 2.40
N ARG A 37 -7.11 -4.69 1.74
CA ARG A 37 -6.20 -4.61 0.59
C ARG A 37 -6.81 -3.84 -0.58
N MET A 38 -8.05 -4.16 -0.95
CA MET A 38 -8.76 -3.45 -2.01
C MET A 38 -8.91 -1.97 -1.68
N HIS A 39 -9.30 -1.65 -0.43
CA HIS A 39 -9.39 -0.26 0.02
C HIS A 39 -8.03 0.46 -0.02
N THR A 40 -6.93 -0.20 0.37
CA THR A 40 -5.59 0.39 0.26
C THR A 40 -5.21 0.70 -1.19
N GLN A 41 -5.55 -0.19 -2.14
CA GLN A 41 -5.32 0.05 -3.57
C GLN A 41 -6.15 1.22 -4.10
N GLU A 42 -7.42 1.31 -3.71
CA GLU A 42 -8.28 2.46 -4.04
C GLU A 42 -7.70 3.77 -3.49
N MET A 43 -7.20 3.76 -2.24
CA MET A 43 -6.57 4.92 -1.62
C MET A 43 -5.28 5.32 -2.33
N ALA A 44 -4.46 4.36 -2.75
CA ALA A 44 -3.26 4.63 -3.54
C ALA A 44 -3.60 5.28 -4.88
N ALA A 45 -4.60 4.77 -5.60
CA ALA A 45 -5.06 5.34 -6.86
C ALA A 45 -5.61 6.77 -6.69
N ILE A 46 -6.41 7.01 -5.64
CA ILE A 46 -6.90 8.37 -5.31
C ILE A 46 -5.73 9.31 -5.02
N GLN A 47 -4.70 8.83 -4.32
CA GLN A 47 -3.52 9.63 -4.04
C GLN A 47 -2.72 9.97 -5.31
N GLN A 48 -2.54 9.01 -6.22
CA GLN A 48 -1.91 9.25 -7.53
C GLN A 48 -2.67 10.30 -8.34
N ILE A 49 -4.01 10.23 -8.40
CA ILE A 49 -4.84 11.22 -9.09
C ILE A 49 -4.67 12.62 -8.47
N ARG A 50 -4.62 12.71 -7.13
CA ARG A 50 -4.37 13.99 -6.44
C ARG A 50 -3.00 14.56 -6.76
N THR A 51 -1.96 13.71 -6.82
CA THR A 51 -0.61 14.11 -7.24
C THR A 51 -0.63 14.69 -8.65
N ILE A 52 -1.27 14.00 -9.60
CA ILE A 52 -1.40 14.48 -10.99
C ILE A 52 -2.18 15.79 -11.05
N HIS A 53 -3.29 15.92 -10.31
CA HIS A 53 -4.07 17.16 -10.27
C HIS A 53 -3.25 18.36 -9.78
N THR A 54 -2.50 18.18 -8.69
CA THR A 54 -1.60 19.21 -8.17
C THR A 54 -0.51 19.56 -9.17
N ALA A 55 0.12 18.56 -9.80
CA ALA A 55 1.12 18.76 -10.82
C ALA A 55 0.57 19.51 -12.05
N GLN A 56 -0.64 19.16 -12.52
CA GLN A 56 -1.33 19.87 -13.60
C GLN A 56 -1.61 21.33 -13.25
N THR A 57 -2.02 21.61 -12.01
CA THR A 57 -2.26 22.97 -11.54
C THR A 57 -0.95 23.78 -11.52
N GLN A 58 0.14 23.17 -11.04
CA GLN A 58 1.47 23.77 -11.05
C GLN A 58 1.96 24.01 -12.48
N TYR A 59 1.76 23.05 -13.38
CA TYR A 59 2.12 23.15 -14.79
C TYR A 59 1.36 24.30 -15.48
N TYR A 60 0.06 24.44 -15.22
CA TYR A 60 -0.73 25.57 -15.72
C TYR A 60 -0.21 26.90 -15.20
N SER A 61 0.17 26.99 -13.91
CA SER A 61 0.75 28.21 -13.35
C SER A 61 2.09 28.58 -13.98
N GLN A 62 2.87 27.60 -14.46
CA GLN A 62 4.18 27.84 -15.07
C GLN A 62 4.09 28.14 -16.57
N PHE A 63 3.20 27.45 -17.30
CA PHE A 63 3.19 27.45 -18.76
C PHE A 63 1.88 27.96 -19.38
N GLY A 64 0.89 28.34 -18.57
CA GLY A 64 -0.39 28.91 -19.03
C GLY A 64 -1.32 27.92 -19.75
N ARG A 65 -1.01 26.62 -19.70
CA ARG A 65 -1.82 25.53 -20.28
C ARG A 65 -1.68 24.28 -19.42
N TYR A 66 -2.64 23.36 -19.52
CA TYR A 66 -2.48 22.03 -18.92
C TYR A 66 -1.54 21.15 -19.76
N ALA A 67 -0.88 20.20 -19.08
CA ALA A 67 -0.05 19.21 -19.72
C ALA A 67 -0.92 18.17 -20.44
N LYS A 68 -0.54 17.80 -21.67
CA LYS A 68 -1.28 16.85 -22.51
C LYS A 68 -0.86 15.40 -22.29
N THR A 69 0.34 15.19 -21.76
CA THR A 69 0.93 13.87 -21.53
C THR A 69 1.52 13.81 -20.12
N LEU A 70 1.69 12.59 -19.59
CA LEU A 70 2.40 12.39 -18.32
C LEU A 70 3.88 12.76 -18.45
N GLU A 71 4.47 12.60 -19.64
CA GLU A 71 5.85 12.97 -19.93
C GLU A 71 6.09 14.48 -19.72
N GLU A 72 5.15 15.33 -20.13
CA GLU A 72 5.23 16.79 -19.89
C GLU A 72 5.25 17.14 -18.39
N LEU A 73 4.62 16.33 -17.54
CA LEU A 73 4.66 16.51 -16.08
C LEU A 73 5.90 15.86 -15.44
N GLY A 74 6.48 14.85 -16.09
CA GLY A 74 7.53 14.01 -15.53
C GLY A 74 8.93 14.63 -15.57
N PRO A 75 9.92 13.90 -15.04
CA PRO A 75 11.31 14.34 -15.05
C PRO A 75 11.87 14.40 -16.47
N PRO A 76 12.74 15.37 -16.80
CA PRO A 76 13.37 15.44 -18.12
C PRO A 76 14.32 14.27 -18.35
N ALA A 77 14.24 13.66 -19.54
CA ALA A 77 15.18 12.61 -19.96
C ALA A 77 16.63 13.12 -20.06
N SER A 78 16.81 14.40 -20.34
CA SER A 78 18.10 15.11 -20.32
C SER A 78 17.88 16.62 -20.31
N GLY A 79 18.76 17.38 -19.67
CA GLY A 79 18.71 18.84 -19.65
C GLY A 79 17.89 19.43 -18.49
N ALA A 80 17.60 20.73 -18.57
CA ALA A 80 16.84 21.44 -17.54
C ALA A 80 15.32 21.25 -17.74
N PRO A 81 14.51 21.34 -16.66
CA PRO A 81 13.06 21.24 -16.74
C PRO A 81 12.45 22.29 -17.68
N GLY A 82 11.40 21.91 -18.39
CA GLY A 82 10.70 22.79 -19.33
C GLY A 82 9.32 22.27 -19.72
N PRO A 83 8.66 22.89 -20.72
CA PRO A 83 7.29 22.53 -21.10
C PRO A 83 7.14 21.10 -21.66
N ALA A 84 8.23 20.43 -22.02
CA ALA A 84 8.21 19.05 -22.49
C ALA A 84 8.45 18.03 -21.36
N ALA A 85 8.96 18.47 -20.21
CA ALA A 85 9.22 17.67 -19.01
C ALA A 85 9.49 18.61 -17.82
N ALA A 86 8.45 18.85 -17.03
CA ALA A 86 8.44 19.89 -16.00
C ALA A 86 8.94 19.43 -14.62
N ASP A 87 9.26 18.14 -14.46
CA ASP A 87 9.75 17.56 -13.20
C ASP A 87 8.80 17.78 -12.01
N LEU A 88 7.49 17.65 -12.26
CA LEU A 88 6.41 17.89 -11.29
C LEU A 88 5.82 16.61 -10.71
N ILE A 89 6.02 15.48 -11.39
CA ILE A 89 5.67 14.15 -10.87
C ILE A 89 6.88 13.22 -10.84
N PRO A 90 6.93 12.27 -9.90
CA PRO A 90 7.90 11.19 -9.93
C PRO A 90 7.79 10.34 -11.20
N GLY A 91 8.91 9.77 -11.66
CA GLY A 91 8.94 8.87 -12.82
C GLY A 91 8.37 7.47 -12.56
N ASP A 92 8.05 7.15 -11.31
CA ASP A 92 7.57 5.84 -10.84
C ASP A 92 6.08 5.81 -10.46
N LEU A 93 5.29 6.79 -10.91
CA LEU A 93 3.83 6.83 -10.67
C LEU A 93 3.08 5.63 -11.26
#